data_AF-A0A6G0HX75-F1
#
_entry.id   AF-A0A6G0HX75-F1
#
_cell.length_a   1.000
_cell.length_b   1.000
_cell.length_c   1.000
_cell.angle_alpha   90.00
_cell.angle_beta   90.00
_cell.angle_gamma   90.00
#
_symmetry.space_group_name_H-M   'P 1'
#
loop_
_entity.id
_entity.type
_entity.pdbx_description
1 polymer ?
#
loop_
_entity_poly.entity_id
_entity_poly.type
_entity_poly.pdbx_seq_one_letter_code
_entity_poly.pdbx_strand_id
1 'polypeptide(L)'
;MATPLEDVGKQVWRGAFFLADFILSDPIMFRGATVLELGAGTGLTSIILATIAKTVYCTDVGEDLLRMCKRNVMLNRHMMEPSGGEIRVRQLDWLQHDLCTDSDTEFCWTEDEVADLYNNTSFIIAADVCYDDDLTDGLFRTLYRLCNNFHHTCTIIISLERRVKSDKDDDGVTENGVAESVVAADGIVEGVYVDPDKIEAVQDFPAPTNLKALQRFLCMAGWYHRFVPNFSQISEPLNALKKKGAKFSWSPACQTVFITLKNHLVKPPVLGDPNFNALFVVYTDASKIGLGAVLVQKSNYGTEEVLAFASR
;
A
#
# COMPACT_ATOMS: atom_id res chain seq x y z
N MET A 1 -5.68 18.86 5.16
CA MET A 1 -5.87 19.42 3.80
C MET A 1 -5.81 18.24 2.86
N ALA A 2 -6.88 17.96 2.11
CA ALA A 2 -6.74 17.03 0.99
C ALA A 2 -5.70 17.62 0.04
N THR A 3 -4.74 16.81 -0.40
CA THR A 3 -3.83 17.20 -1.48
C THR A 3 -4.68 17.62 -2.67
N PRO A 4 -4.52 18.84 -3.21
CA PRO A 4 -5.21 19.23 -4.44
C PRO A 4 -5.00 18.17 -5.52
N LEU A 5 -6.00 17.92 -6.37
CA LEU A 5 -5.96 16.87 -7.38
C LEU A 5 -4.68 16.96 -8.26
N GLU A 6 -4.24 18.18 -8.56
CA GLU A 6 -3.01 18.50 -9.30
C GLU A 6 -1.69 18.09 -8.62
N ASP A 7 -1.72 17.84 -7.32
CA ASP A 7 -0.56 17.46 -6.50
C ASP A 7 -0.62 15.99 -6.04
N VAL A 8 -1.73 15.29 -6.26
CA VAL A 8 -1.92 13.87 -5.89
C VAL A 8 -0.86 12.99 -6.56
N GLY A 9 -0.58 13.22 -7.84
CA GLY A 9 0.43 12.45 -8.58
C GLY A 9 1.88 12.71 -8.12
N LYS A 10 2.16 13.81 -7.40
CA LYS A 10 3.52 14.19 -7.00
C LYS A 10 4.00 13.47 -5.73
N GLN A 11 3.16 12.62 -5.14
CA GLN A 11 3.44 11.90 -3.90
C GLN A 11 3.51 10.39 -4.16
N VAL A 12 4.27 9.68 -3.33
CA VAL A 12 4.25 8.21 -3.32
C VAL A 12 3.13 7.76 -2.39
N TRP A 13 2.15 7.05 -2.93
CA TRP A 13 1.04 6.49 -2.17
C TRP A 13 1.39 5.13 -1.57
N ARG A 14 0.65 4.70 -0.53
CA ARG A 14 0.92 3.45 0.18
C ARG A 14 0.69 2.22 -0.69
N GLY A 15 -0.33 2.24 -1.55
CA GLY A 15 -0.56 1.21 -2.55
C GLY A 15 0.63 1.02 -3.49
N ALA A 16 1.41 2.06 -3.78
CA ALA A 16 2.60 1.93 -4.60
C ALA A 16 3.73 1.16 -3.87
N PHE A 17 3.88 1.34 -2.56
CA PHE A 17 4.80 0.53 -1.76
C PHE A 17 4.35 -0.93 -1.66
N PHE A 18 3.06 -1.17 -1.49
CA PHE A 18 2.52 -2.53 -1.44
C PHE A 18 2.71 -3.27 -2.78
N LEU A 19 2.40 -2.58 -3.88
CA LEU A 19 2.60 -3.11 -5.22
C LEU A 19 4.09 -3.37 -5.50
N ALA A 20 4.98 -2.47 -5.07
CA ALA A 20 6.43 -2.67 -5.13
C ALA A 20 6.89 -3.92 -4.37
N ASP A 21 6.42 -4.12 -3.13
CA ASP A 21 6.73 -5.32 -2.34
C ASP A 21 6.21 -6.59 -3.04
N PHE A 22 5.01 -6.54 -3.62
CA PHE A 22 4.45 -7.65 -4.40
C PHE A 22 5.33 -7.99 -5.61
N ILE A 23 5.73 -6.99 -6.41
CA ILE A 23 6.63 -7.17 -7.56
C ILE A 23 7.95 -7.83 -7.14
N LEU A 24 8.54 -7.37 -6.03
CA LEU A 24 9.80 -7.90 -5.51
C LEU A 24 9.65 -9.30 -4.90
N SER A 25 8.45 -9.68 -4.47
CA SER A 25 8.18 -11.01 -3.90
C SER A 25 8.15 -12.13 -4.95
N ASP A 26 7.77 -11.81 -6.19
CA ASP A 26 7.78 -12.73 -7.33
C ASP A 26 8.33 -12.07 -8.60
N PRO A 27 9.66 -11.87 -8.68
CA PRO A 27 10.29 -11.26 -9.86
C PRO A 27 10.25 -12.18 -11.09
N ILE A 28 9.91 -13.46 -10.95
CA ILE A 28 9.85 -14.37 -12.10
C ILE A 28 8.59 -14.09 -12.91
N MET A 29 7.48 -13.74 -12.24
CA MET A 29 6.20 -13.38 -12.87
C MET A 29 6.35 -12.28 -13.94
N PHE A 30 7.19 -11.28 -13.69
CA PHE A 30 7.31 -10.10 -14.56
C PHE A 30 8.47 -10.18 -15.56
N ARG A 31 9.28 -11.23 -15.51
CA ARG A 31 10.51 -11.31 -16.31
C ARG A 31 10.20 -11.30 -17.80
N GLY A 32 10.79 -10.35 -18.53
CA GLY A 32 10.62 -10.24 -19.98
C GLY A 32 9.26 -9.68 -20.42
N ALA A 33 8.39 -9.31 -19.49
CA ALA A 33 7.07 -8.78 -19.80
C ALA A 33 7.12 -7.34 -20.33
N THR A 34 6.09 -6.98 -21.11
CA THR A 34 5.69 -5.59 -21.33
C THR A 34 4.57 -5.27 -20.34
N VAL A 35 4.76 -4.21 -19.55
CA VAL A 35 3.86 -3.79 -18.48
C VAL A 35 3.35 -2.38 -18.75
N LEU A 36 2.06 -2.13 -18.56
CA LEU A 36 1.46 -0.81 -18.59
C LEU A 36 1.10 -0.39 -17.16
N GLU A 37 1.66 0.72 -16.67
CA GLU A 37 1.25 1.32 -15.42
C GLU A 37 0.30 2.51 -15.66
N LEU A 38 -0.89 2.45 -15.06
CA LEU A 38 -1.88 3.52 -15.08
C LEU A 38 -1.76 4.36 -13.80
N GLY A 39 -1.62 5.68 -13.95
CA GLY A 39 -1.55 6.61 -12.82
C GLY A 39 -0.27 6.46 -12.02
N ALA A 40 0.87 6.46 -12.72
CA ALA A 40 2.17 6.12 -12.14
C ALA A 40 2.67 7.12 -11.08
N GLY A 41 2.17 8.37 -11.11
CA GLY A 41 2.55 9.46 -10.23
C GLY A 41 4.06 9.73 -10.25
N THR A 42 4.76 9.25 -9.22
CA THR A 42 6.21 9.40 -9.08
C THR A 42 7.03 8.39 -9.89
N GLY A 43 6.41 7.33 -10.38
CA GLY A 43 7.04 6.25 -11.15
C GLY A 43 7.78 5.20 -10.31
N LEU A 44 7.56 5.13 -8.99
CA LEU A 44 8.24 4.18 -8.10
C LEU A 44 8.12 2.72 -8.57
N THR A 45 6.88 2.31 -8.83
CA THR A 45 6.48 0.97 -9.26
C THR A 45 7.00 0.65 -10.65
N SER A 46 6.93 1.60 -11.59
CA SER A 46 7.60 1.49 -12.89
C SER A 46 9.12 1.29 -12.77
N ILE A 47 9.80 2.04 -11.90
CA ILE A 47 11.24 1.91 -11.67
C ILE A 47 11.60 0.52 -11.15
N ILE A 48 10.82 0.00 -10.19
CA ILE A 48 11.05 -1.33 -9.63
C ILE A 48 10.77 -2.41 -10.68
N LEU A 49 9.66 -2.31 -11.43
CA LEU A 49 9.35 -3.25 -12.50
C LEU A 49 10.43 -3.30 -13.56
N ALA A 50 11.00 -2.17 -13.98
CA ALA A 50 12.04 -2.14 -15.01
C ALA A 50 13.34 -2.85 -14.59
N THR A 51 13.54 -3.12 -13.30
CA THR A 51 14.65 -3.99 -12.85
C THR A 51 14.44 -5.47 -13.22
N ILE A 52 13.25 -5.84 -13.71
CA ILE A 52 12.81 -7.22 -13.95
C ILE A 52 12.16 -7.39 -15.34
N ALA A 53 11.23 -6.50 -15.69
CA ALA A 53 10.46 -6.48 -16.93
C ALA A 53 11.30 -5.98 -18.12
N LYS A 54 10.87 -6.33 -19.34
CA LYS A 54 11.52 -5.88 -20.58
C LYS A 54 11.17 -4.41 -20.86
N THR A 55 9.89 -4.08 -20.76
CA THR A 55 9.38 -2.74 -21.10
C THR A 55 8.29 -2.36 -20.13
N VAL A 56 8.34 -1.12 -19.61
CA VAL A 56 7.31 -0.55 -18.76
C VAL A 56 6.82 0.76 -19.37
N TYR A 57 5.56 0.82 -19.74
CA TYR A 57 4.87 2.07 -20.09
C TYR A 57 4.39 2.72 -18.80
N CYS A 58 5.07 3.77 -18.40
CA CYS A 58 4.78 4.54 -17.20
C CYS A 58 3.85 5.69 -17.59
N THR A 59 2.56 5.62 -17.23
CA THR A 59 1.56 6.57 -17.74
C THR A 59 0.89 7.42 -16.69
N ASP A 60 0.65 8.68 -17.04
CA ASP A 60 -0.10 9.63 -16.23
C ASP A 60 -0.62 10.78 -17.10
N VAL A 61 -1.27 11.79 -16.49
CA VAL A 61 -1.73 13.01 -17.14
C VAL A 61 -1.09 14.25 -16.49
N GLY A 62 -0.77 15.25 -17.31
CA GLY A 62 -0.16 16.50 -16.87
C GLY A 62 1.34 16.54 -17.15
N GLU A 63 1.75 17.57 -17.90
CA GLU A 63 3.11 17.67 -18.44
C GLU A 63 4.19 17.77 -17.34
N ASP A 64 3.93 18.53 -16.28
CA ASP A 64 4.86 18.68 -15.15
C ASP A 64 5.04 17.37 -14.37
N LEU A 65 3.96 16.59 -14.24
CA LEU A 65 4.00 15.29 -13.58
C LEU A 65 4.80 14.28 -14.41
N LEU A 66 4.55 14.24 -15.71
CA LEU A 66 5.29 13.38 -16.65
C LEU A 66 6.78 13.77 -16.71
N ARG A 67 7.11 15.06 -16.69
CA ARG A 67 8.51 15.53 -16.58
C ARG A 67 9.16 15.10 -15.27
N MET A 68 8.46 15.21 -14.15
CA MET A 68 8.94 14.75 -12.84
C MET A 68 9.20 13.24 -12.87
N CYS A 69 8.25 12.46 -13.39
CA CYS A 69 8.37 11.01 -13.52
C CYS A 69 9.57 10.62 -14.41
N LYS A 70 9.71 11.25 -15.58
CA LYS A 70 10.87 11.07 -16.48
C LYS A 70 12.19 11.40 -15.77
N ARG A 71 12.23 12.45 -14.95
CA ARG A 71 13.41 12.77 -14.13
C ARG A 71 13.73 11.67 -13.12
N ASN A 72 12.72 11.15 -12.42
CA ASN A 72 12.91 10.05 -11.45
C ASN A 72 13.44 8.79 -12.14
N VAL A 73 12.90 8.44 -13.31
CA VAL A 73 13.39 7.34 -14.14
C VAL A 73 14.86 7.55 -14.52
N MET A 74 15.23 8.74 -14.99
CA MET A 74 16.62 9.04 -15.36
C MET A 74 17.59 8.91 -14.18
N LEU A 75 17.21 9.39 -12.99
CA LEU A 75 18.03 9.30 -11.79
C LEU A 75 18.26 7.84 -11.34
N ASN A 76 17.30 6.96 -11.61
CA ASN A 76 17.33 5.55 -11.22
C ASN A 76 17.72 4.59 -12.37
N ARG A 77 18.13 5.11 -13.53
CA ARG A 77 18.45 4.30 -14.73
C ARG A 77 19.46 3.19 -14.44
N HIS A 78 20.43 3.45 -13.57
CA HIS A 78 21.46 2.50 -13.15
C HIS A 78 20.89 1.20 -12.54
N MET A 79 19.68 1.23 -11.96
CA MET A 79 19.03 0.05 -11.39
C MET A 79 18.54 -0.93 -12.47
N MET A 80 18.29 -0.45 -13.68
CA MET A 80 17.70 -1.22 -14.80
C MET A 80 18.77 -1.77 -15.76
N GLU A 81 20.01 -1.26 -15.68
CA GLU A 81 21.11 -1.68 -16.57
C GLU A 81 21.39 -3.20 -16.55
N PRO A 82 21.34 -3.90 -15.39
CA PRO A 82 21.58 -5.34 -15.36
C PRO A 82 20.50 -6.17 -16.07
N SER A 83 19.24 -5.73 -16.03
CA SER A 83 18.11 -6.42 -16.68
C SER A 83 17.92 -6.01 -18.13
N GLY A 84 18.44 -4.83 -18.53
CA GLY A 84 18.16 -4.21 -19.82
C GLY A 84 16.73 -3.71 -19.95
N GLY A 85 16.01 -3.52 -18.83
CA GLY A 85 14.64 -3.03 -18.84
C GLY A 85 14.55 -1.56 -19.23
N GLU A 86 13.48 -1.22 -19.95
CA GLU A 86 13.20 0.13 -20.44
C GLU A 86 11.92 0.70 -19.82
N ILE A 87 11.94 1.99 -19.47
CA ILE A 87 10.72 2.73 -19.08
C ILE A 87 10.43 3.79 -20.12
N ARG A 88 9.18 3.82 -20.60
CA ARG A 88 8.66 4.84 -21.52
C ARG A 88 7.59 5.64 -20.80
N VAL A 89 7.90 6.89 -20.50
CA VAL A 89 6.95 7.81 -19.85
C VAL A 89 6.04 8.40 -20.92
N ARG A 90 4.74 8.13 -20.84
CA ARG A 90 3.76 8.54 -21.85
C ARG A 90 2.51 9.12 -21.21
N GLN A 91 1.88 10.06 -21.91
CA GLN A 91 0.61 10.61 -21.49
C GLN A 91 -0.49 9.59 -21.75
N LEU A 92 -1.31 9.30 -20.73
CA LEU A 92 -2.53 8.54 -20.89
C LEU A 92 -3.61 9.22 -20.04
N ASP A 93 -4.50 9.94 -20.72
CA ASP A 93 -5.64 10.60 -20.08
C ASP A 93 -6.85 9.67 -20.13
N TRP A 94 -7.34 9.28 -18.94
CA TRP A 94 -8.47 8.37 -18.80
C TRP A 94 -9.80 8.96 -19.30
N LEU A 95 -9.88 10.29 -19.39
CA LEU A 95 -11.07 11.01 -19.84
C LEU A 95 -11.08 11.22 -21.37
N GLN A 96 -9.98 10.93 -22.05
CA GLN A 96 -9.86 11.02 -23.50
C GLN A 96 -10.06 9.66 -24.18
N HIS A 97 -10.59 9.67 -25.41
CA HIS A 97 -10.89 8.42 -26.12
C HIS A 97 -9.66 7.80 -26.80
N ASP A 98 -8.74 8.61 -27.29
CA ASP A 98 -7.59 8.17 -28.07
C ASP A 98 -6.29 8.43 -27.32
N LEU A 99 -5.29 7.58 -27.57
CA LEU A 99 -3.92 7.87 -27.15
C LEU A 99 -3.41 9.08 -27.93
N CYS A 100 -2.79 10.04 -27.25
CA CYS A 100 -2.16 11.15 -27.93
C CYS A 100 -1.01 10.63 -28.80
N THR A 101 -1.05 10.93 -30.09
CA THR A 101 -0.05 10.52 -31.09
C THR A 101 0.55 11.72 -31.83
N ASP A 102 0.39 12.92 -31.26
CA ASP A 102 0.95 14.15 -31.84
C ASP A 102 2.47 14.16 -31.69
N SER A 103 3.18 14.09 -32.82
CA SER A 103 4.65 14.05 -32.86
C SER A 103 5.32 15.29 -32.29
N ASP A 104 4.61 16.42 -32.19
CA ASP A 104 5.15 17.68 -31.68
C ASP A 104 5.09 17.79 -30.14
N THR A 105 4.59 16.76 -29.46
CA THR A 105 4.40 16.75 -28.01
C THR A 105 5.24 15.67 -27.32
N GLU A 106 5.99 16.05 -26.27
CA GLU A 106 7.09 15.24 -25.69
C GLU A 106 6.67 13.85 -25.17
N PHE A 107 5.44 13.72 -24.67
CA PHE A 107 4.96 12.51 -23.98
C PHE A 107 3.94 11.71 -24.78
N CYS A 108 3.72 12.05 -26.05
CA CYS A 108 2.79 11.32 -26.88
C CYS A 108 3.40 10.03 -27.44
N TRP A 109 2.51 9.11 -27.78
CA TRP A 109 2.83 7.77 -28.21
C TRP A 109 3.25 7.78 -29.68
N THR A 110 4.28 7.00 -30.01
CA THR A 110 4.57 6.72 -31.42
C THR A 110 3.68 5.58 -31.92
N GLU A 111 3.50 5.46 -33.24
CA GLU A 111 2.75 4.34 -33.84
C GLU A 111 3.33 2.98 -33.43
N ASP A 112 4.67 2.86 -33.37
CA ASP A 112 5.35 1.64 -32.93
C ASP A 112 5.08 1.31 -31.46
N GLU A 113 5.00 2.34 -30.60
CA GLU A 113 4.68 2.15 -29.17
C GLU A 113 3.22 1.77 -28.96
N VAL A 114 2.29 2.35 -29.72
CA VAL A 114 0.89 1.95 -29.70
C VAL A 114 0.74 0.50 -30.16
N ALA A 115 1.44 0.11 -31.23
CA ALA A 115 1.44 -1.28 -31.69
C ALA A 115 2.04 -2.24 -30.65
N ASP A 116 3.16 -1.87 -30.03
CA ASP A 116 3.79 -2.68 -28.97
C ASP A 116 2.89 -2.80 -27.72
N LEU A 117 2.24 -1.70 -27.32
CA LEU A 117 1.26 -1.68 -26.24
C LEU A 117 0.17 -2.72 -26.51
N TYR A 118 -0.48 -2.68 -27.67
CA TYR A 118 -1.60 -3.58 -27.97
C TYR A 118 -1.21 -5.03 -28.23
N ASN A 119 -0.01 -5.27 -28.75
CA ASN A 119 0.43 -6.62 -29.12
C ASN A 119 1.15 -7.36 -27.98
N ASN A 120 1.78 -6.65 -27.03
CA ASN A 120 2.71 -7.28 -26.10
C ASN A 120 2.41 -7.05 -24.61
N THR A 121 1.51 -6.12 -24.25
CA THR A 121 1.20 -5.83 -22.83
C THR A 121 0.65 -7.05 -22.12
N SER A 122 1.45 -7.65 -21.25
CA SER A 122 1.07 -8.85 -20.49
C SER A 122 0.48 -8.51 -19.14
N PHE A 123 0.82 -7.33 -18.61
CA PHE A 123 0.32 -6.84 -17.33
C PHE A 123 -0.10 -5.38 -17.43
N ILE A 124 -1.26 -5.06 -16.84
CA ILE A 124 -1.61 -3.68 -16.49
C ILE A 124 -1.49 -3.57 -14.97
N ILE A 125 -0.82 -2.55 -14.46
CA ILE A 125 -0.71 -2.29 -13.03
C ILE A 125 -1.26 -0.90 -12.68
N ALA A 126 -1.77 -0.74 -11.47
CA ALA A 126 -2.13 0.57 -10.92
C ALA A 126 -2.09 0.55 -9.39
N ALA A 127 -1.79 1.69 -8.77
CA ALA A 127 -1.73 1.82 -7.33
C ALA A 127 -2.47 3.06 -6.84
N ASP A 128 -3.46 2.88 -5.96
CA ASP A 128 -4.25 3.96 -5.35
C ASP A 128 -4.85 4.94 -6.36
N VAL A 129 -5.39 4.41 -7.45
CA VAL A 129 -6.00 5.19 -8.55
C VAL A 129 -7.50 5.43 -8.41
N CYS A 130 -8.16 4.79 -7.44
CA CYS A 130 -9.59 4.90 -7.19
C CYS A 130 -9.87 5.82 -6.00
N TYR A 131 -9.90 7.15 -6.22
CA TYR A 131 -10.13 8.15 -5.17
C TYR A 131 -11.13 9.25 -5.55
N ASP A 132 -11.54 9.31 -6.81
CA ASP A 132 -12.51 10.24 -7.37
C ASP A 132 -13.43 9.48 -8.33
N ASP A 133 -14.74 9.77 -8.32
CA ASP A 133 -15.74 8.98 -9.04
C ASP A 133 -15.56 9.11 -10.57
N ASP A 134 -15.31 10.32 -11.08
CA ASP A 134 -15.12 10.57 -12.51
C ASP A 134 -13.82 9.92 -13.01
N LEU A 135 -12.74 10.01 -12.23
CA LEU A 135 -11.49 9.33 -12.55
C LEU A 135 -11.59 7.80 -12.45
N THR A 136 -12.37 7.29 -11.51
CA THR A 136 -12.62 5.84 -11.37
C THR A 136 -13.39 5.33 -12.59
N ASP A 137 -14.43 6.04 -13.03
CA ASP A 137 -15.16 5.72 -14.25
C ASP A 137 -14.25 5.82 -15.49
N GLY A 138 -13.41 6.85 -15.57
CA GLY A 138 -12.40 7.01 -16.62
C GLY A 138 -11.42 5.83 -16.67
N LEU A 139 -10.93 5.38 -15.51
CA LEU A 139 -10.04 4.24 -15.38
C LEU A 139 -10.68 2.97 -15.95
N PHE A 140 -11.92 2.64 -15.55
CA PHE A 140 -12.60 1.45 -16.04
C PHE A 140 -12.94 1.53 -17.54
N ARG A 141 -13.33 2.71 -18.05
CA ARG A 141 -13.51 2.93 -19.50
C ARG A 141 -12.21 2.71 -20.27
N THR A 142 -11.10 3.20 -19.71
CA THR A 142 -9.76 3.01 -20.27
C THR A 142 -9.37 1.54 -20.29
N LEU A 143 -9.55 0.82 -19.18
CA LEU A 143 -9.29 -0.62 -19.10
C LEU A 143 -10.14 -1.39 -20.11
N TYR A 144 -11.44 -1.10 -20.20
CA TYR A 144 -12.33 -1.73 -21.19
C TYR A 144 -11.85 -1.49 -22.62
N ARG A 145 -11.46 -0.26 -22.95
CA ARG A 145 -10.91 0.09 -24.27
C ARG A 145 -9.62 -0.67 -24.56
N LEU A 146 -8.66 -0.67 -23.64
CA LEU A 146 -7.37 -1.34 -23.81
C LEU A 146 -7.55 -2.85 -24.00
N CYS A 147 -8.31 -3.50 -23.11
CA CYS A 147 -8.56 -4.93 -23.16
C CYS A 147 -9.28 -5.38 -24.43
N ASN A 148 -10.18 -4.56 -24.98
CA ASN A 148 -10.84 -4.87 -26.26
C ASN A 148 -9.90 -4.83 -27.47
N ASN A 149 -8.74 -4.16 -27.35
CA ASN A 149 -7.72 -4.11 -28.39
C ASN A 149 -6.61 -5.15 -28.19
N PHE A 150 -6.58 -5.86 -27.07
CA PHE A 150 -5.64 -6.94 -26.84
C PHE A 150 -6.14 -8.24 -27.48
N HIS A 151 -5.25 -8.92 -28.20
CA HIS A 151 -5.53 -10.22 -28.83
C HIS A 151 -4.92 -11.39 -28.04
N HIS A 152 -4.47 -11.12 -26.83
CA HIS A 152 -3.82 -12.04 -25.91
C HIS A 152 -4.29 -11.78 -24.48
N THR A 153 -4.00 -12.72 -23.59
CA THR A 153 -4.31 -12.60 -22.17
C THR A 153 -3.45 -11.52 -21.52
N CYS A 154 -4.10 -10.63 -20.77
CA CYS A 154 -3.44 -9.57 -20.02
C CYS A 154 -3.95 -9.58 -18.58
N THR A 155 -3.05 -9.68 -17.61
CA THR A 155 -3.41 -9.65 -16.20
C THR A 155 -3.40 -8.21 -15.68
N ILE A 156 -4.53 -7.74 -15.15
CA ILE A 156 -4.63 -6.41 -14.54
C ILE A 156 -4.41 -6.56 -13.04
N ILE A 157 -3.49 -5.81 -12.43
CA ILE A 157 -3.10 -5.85 -11.01
C ILE A 157 -3.30 -4.46 -10.41
N ILE A 158 -4.36 -4.27 -9.61
CA ILE A 158 -4.64 -2.98 -8.96
C ILE A 158 -4.41 -3.10 -7.46
N SER A 159 -3.44 -2.37 -6.94
CA SER A 159 -3.23 -2.19 -5.50
C SER A 159 -4.07 -1.04 -5.00
N LEU A 160 -4.92 -1.28 -4.00
CA LEU A 160 -5.74 -0.26 -3.36
C LEU A 160 -5.50 -0.24 -1.85
N GLU A 161 -5.25 0.94 -1.31
CA GLU A 161 -5.45 1.26 0.10
C GLU A 161 -6.94 1.50 0.32
N ARG A 162 -7.66 0.52 0.90
CA ARG A 162 -9.09 0.65 1.16
C ARG A 162 -9.33 1.73 2.21
N ARG A 163 -9.84 2.88 1.78
CA ARG A 163 -10.47 3.89 2.66
C ARG A 163 -11.94 3.52 2.83
N VAL A 164 -12.28 2.84 3.92
CA VAL A 164 -13.69 2.55 4.24
C VAL A 164 -14.41 3.86 4.53
N LYS A 165 -15.21 4.36 3.58
CA LYS A 165 -16.22 5.39 3.86
C LYS A 165 -17.42 4.70 4.50
N SER A 166 -17.78 5.09 5.71
CA SER A 166 -19.00 4.62 6.35
C SER A 166 -20.20 5.28 5.66
N ASP A 167 -20.91 4.55 4.81
CA ASP A 167 -22.30 4.91 4.51
C ASP A 167 -23.12 4.64 5.77
N LYS A 168 -23.75 5.68 6.30
CA LYS A 168 -24.79 5.51 7.31
C LYS A 168 -26.00 4.98 6.57
N ASP A 169 -26.37 3.73 6.80
CA ASP A 169 -27.76 3.31 6.93
C ASP A 169 -27.87 1.91 7.59
N ASP A 170 -28.78 1.88 8.56
CA ASP A 170 -29.47 0.83 9.32
C ASP A 170 -28.79 -0.48 9.78
N ASP A 171 -28.94 -0.67 11.10
CA ASP A 171 -28.94 -1.93 11.86
C ASP A 171 -27.70 -2.84 11.86
N GLY A 172 -26.85 -2.58 12.87
CA GLY A 172 -26.37 -3.64 13.75
C GLY A 172 -25.04 -4.32 13.38
N VAL A 173 -24.03 -4.03 14.19
CA VAL A 173 -22.69 -4.66 14.27
C VAL A 173 -21.71 -4.21 13.17
N THR A 174 -20.86 -3.26 13.54
CA THR A 174 -19.79 -2.69 12.71
C THR A 174 -18.47 -3.45 12.86
N GLU A 175 -18.05 -4.16 11.81
CA GLU A 175 -16.66 -4.56 11.58
C GLU A 175 -15.95 -3.45 10.79
N ASN A 176 -14.90 -2.85 11.37
CA ASN A 176 -14.02 -1.93 10.66
C ASN A 176 -12.67 -2.61 10.44
N GLY A 177 -12.35 -2.94 9.18
CA GLY A 177 -11.05 -3.45 8.77
C GLY A 177 -10.41 -2.54 7.71
N VAL A 178 -9.11 -2.27 7.85
CA VAL A 178 -8.28 -1.81 6.72
C VAL A 178 -8.02 -3.04 5.87
N ALA A 179 -8.47 -3.03 4.62
CA ALA A 179 -8.15 -4.10 3.67
C ALA A 179 -7.17 -3.56 2.63
N GLU A 180 -6.09 -4.29 2.41
CA GLU A 180 -5.13 -4.04 1.33
C GLU A 180 -5.42 -5.10 0.27
N SER A 181 -5.77 -4.70 -0.95
CA SER A 181 -6.14 -5.65 -2.00
C SER A 181 -5.33 -5.40 -3.26
N VAL A 182 -4.78 -6.48 -3.82
CA VAL A 182 -4.31 -6.54 -5.21
C VAL A 182 -5.32 -7.38 -6.00
N VAL A 183 -6.03 -6.76 -6.94
CA VAL A 183 -7.02 -7.45 -7.79
C VAL A 183 -6.34 -7.86 -9.09
N ALA A 184 -6.23 -9.17 -9.34
CA ALA A 184 -5.78 -9.76 -10.60
C ALA A 184 -6.99 -10.13 -11.47
N ALA A 185 -7.21 -9.46 -12.60
CA ALA A 185 -8.31 -9.82 -13.52
C ALA A 185 -7.89 -10.95 -14.47
N ASP A 186 -8.05 -12.20 -14.04
CA ASP A 186 -8.19 -13.38 -14.91
C ASP A 186 -8.83 -14.53 -14.11
N GLY A 187 -10.13 -14.73 -14.29
CA GLY A 187 -10.88 -15.81 -13.65
C GLY A 187 -11.22 -15.57 -12.18
N ILE A 188 -12.33 -16.16 -11.74
CA ILE A 188 -12.93 -16.03 -10.41
C ILE A 188 -11.87 -16.17 -9.31
N VAL A 189 -11.72 -15.14 -8.47
CA VAL A 189 -11.08 -15.29 -7.16
C VAL A 189 -11.77 -14.36 -6.16
N GLU A 190 -12.25 -14.96 -5.08
CA GLU A 190 -12.75 -14.27 -3.89
C GLU A 190 -11.71 -13.25 -3.41
N GLY A 191 -12.19 -12.09 -2.94
CA GLY A 191 -11.30 -11.05 -2.42
C GLY A 191 -10.33 -11.62 -1.40
N VAL A 192 -9.06 -11.21 -1.46
CA VAL A 192 -8.08 -11.59 -0.45
C VAL A 192 -8.37 -10.75 0.79
N TYR A 193 -9.06 -11.36 1.76
CA TYR A 193 -9.19 -10.87 3.13
C TYR A 193 -7.81 -10.84 3.80
N VAL A 194 -7.68 -10.29 5.02
CA VAL A 194 -6.56 -10.74 5.87
C VAL A 194 -6.73 -12.24 5.93
N ASP A 195 -5.81 -12.94 5.26
CA ASP A 195 -5.90 -14.37 5.02
C ASP A 195 -6.38 -15.02 6.31
N PRO A 196 -7.53 -15.71 6.32
CA PRO A 196 -7.96 -16.45 7.50
C PRO A 196 -6.80 -17.27 8.05
N ASP A 197 -5.91 -17.77 7.19
CA ASP A 197 -4.70 -18.49 7.57
C ASP A 197 -3.62 -17.61 8.23
N LYS A 198 -3.56 -16.29 7.95
CA LYS A 198 -2.67 -15.33 8.64
C LYS A 198 -3.28 -14.83 9.95
N ILE A 199 -4.59 -14.61 10.00
CA ILE A 199 -5.31 -14.35 11.27
C ILE A 199 -5.19 -15.58 12.17
N GLU A 200 -5.46 -16.76 11.63
CA GLU A 200 -5.33 -18.05 12.27
C GLU A 200 -3.88 -18.30 12.64
N ALA A 201 -2.88 -18.03 11.79
CA ALA A 201 -1.47 -18.14 12.17
C ALA A 201 -1.08 -17.22 13.33
N VAL A 202 -1.68 -16.03 13.46
CA VAL A 202 -1.49 -15.16 14.63
C VAL A 202 -2.26 -15.69 15.83
N GLN A 203 -3.50 -16.17 15.66
CA GLN A 203 -4.35 -16.78 16.71
C GLN A 203 -3.81 -18.13 17.22
N ASP A 204 -3.09 -18.86 16.39
CA ASP A 204 -2.46 -20.16 16.65
C ASP A 204 -0.97 -20.03 16.94
N PHE A 205 -0.40 -18.82 16.80
CA PHE A 205 0.99 -18.58 17.14
C PHE A 205 1.28 -19.15 18.53
N PRO A 206 2.20 -20.13 18.65
CA PRO A 206 2.41 -20.83 19.90
C PRO A 206 3.11 -19.92 20.90
N ALA A 207 2.77 -20.07 22.18
CA ALA A 207 3.45 -19.34 23.25
C ALA A 207 4.98 -19.59 23.16
N PRO A 208 5.81 -18.55 23.07
CA PRO A 208 7.26 -18.70 23.00
C PRO A 208 7.83 -19.55 24.14
N THR A 209 8.56 -20.61 23.78
CA THR A 209 9.20 -21.51 24.76
C THR A 209 10.67 -21.15 25.04
N ASN A 210 11.23 -20.21 24.28
CA ASN A 210 12.61 -19.74 24.44
C ASN A 210 12.77 -18.29 23.97
N LEU A 211 13.93 -17.70 24.30
CA LEU A 211 14.25 -16.31 23.99
C LEU A 211 14.21 -15.99 22.48
N LYS A 212 14.63 -16.93 21.63
CA LYS A 212 14.64 -16.72 20.17
C LYS A 212 13.21 -16.68 19.61
N ALA A 213 12.34 -17.57 20.06
CA ALA A 213 10.92 -17.55 19.71
C ALA A 213 10.23 -16.26 20.19
N LEU A 214 10.58 -15.79 21.40
CA LEU A 214 10.05 -14.56 21.95
C LEU A 214 10.48 -13.32 21.15
N GLN A 215 11.76 -13.27 20.76
CA GLN A 215 12.27 -12.18 19.92
C GLN A 215 11.58 -12.14 18.55
N ARG A 216 11.32 -13.30 17.94
CA ARG A 216 10.55 -13.38 16.68
C ARG A 216 9.14 -12.83 16.84
N PHE A 217 8.44 -13.24 17.89
CA PHE A 217 7.10 -12.73 18.20
C PHE A 217 7.09 -11.22 18.43
N LEU A 218 8.02 -10.70 19.24
CA LEU A 218 8.10 -9.26 19.52
C LEU A 218 8.55 -8.43 18.32
N CYS A 219 9.37 -8.98 17.42
CA CYS A 219 9.74 -8.31 16.17
C CYS A 219 8.52 -8.14 15.25
N MET A 220 7.73 -9.21 15.10
CA MET A 220 6.47 -9.19 14.36
C MET A 220 5.46 -8.22 15.01
N ALA A 221 5.21 -8.35 16.32
CA ALA A 221 4.27 -7.49 17.04
C ALA A 221 4.74 -6.02 17.09
N GLY A 222 6.05 -5.77 17.07
CA GLY A 222 6.65 -4.43 17.09
C GLY A 222 6.35 -3.60 15.84
N TRP A 223 6.10 -4.24 14.69
CA TRP A 223 5.64 -3.53 13.48
C TRP A 223 4.28 -2.86 13.69
N TYR A 224 3.43 -3.45 14.55
CA TYR A 224 2.08 -3.00 14.84
C TYR A 224 1.97 -2.12 16.09
N HIS A 225 3.07 -1.77 16.76
CA HIS A 225 3.02 -1.02 18.03
C HIS A 225 2.28 0.33 17.91
N ARG A 226 2.31 0.97 16.72
CA ARG A 226 1.58 2.21 16.41
C ARG A 226 0.05 2.07 16.48
N PHE A 227 -0.46 0.85 16.44
CA PHE A 227 -1.88 0.49 16.53
C PHE A 227 -2.24 -0.07 17.92
N VAL A 228 -1.31 -0.13 18.87
CA VAL A 228 -1.58 -0.69 20.19
C VAL A 228 -1.37 0.39 21.26
N PRO A 229 -2.44 0.85 21.93
CA PRO A 229 -2.30 1.83 23.01
C PRO A 229 -1.43 1.25 24.12
N ASN A 230 -0.51 2.06 24.66
CA ASN A 230 0.38 1.68 25.76
C ASN A 230 1.23 0.43 25.50
N PHE A 231 1.64 0.18 24.25
CA PHE A 231 2.40 -1.01 23.84
C PHE A 231 3.64 -1.28 24.73
N SER A 232 4.42 -0.25 25.10
CA SER A 232 5.60 -0.41 25.98
C SER A 232 5.22 -1.03 27.34
N GLN A 233 4.13 -0.55 27.96
CA GLN A 233 3.63 -1.07 29.23
C GLN A 233 3.07 -2.48 29.09
N ILE A 234 2.27 -2.72 28.05
CA ILE A 234 1.69 -4.04 27.78
C ILE A 234 2.80 -5.07 27.56
N SER A 235 3.83 -4.73 26.78
CA SER A 235 4.92 -5.64 26.44
C SER A 235 5.99 -5.80 27.52
N GLU A 236 5.92 -5.07 28.66
CA GLU A 236 6.94 -5.11 29.71
C GLU A 236 7.24 -6.53 30.23
N PRO A 237 6.22 -7.37 30.56
CA PRO A 237 6.48 -8.73 31.06
C PRO A 237 7.24 -9.59 30.05
N LEU A 238 7.00 -9.39 28.75
CA LEU A 238 7.72 -10.05 27.67
C LEU A 238 9.13 -9.48 27.48
N ASN A 239 9.29 -8.16 27.58
CA ASN A 239 10.61 -7.51 27.50
C ASN A 239 11.51 -7.85 28.70
N ALA A 240 10.93 -8.11 29.87
CA ALA A 240 11.67 -8.56 31.06
C ALA A 240 12.41 -9.89 30.82
N LEU A 241 11.83 -10.80 30.03
CA LEU A 241 12.45 -12.07 29.65
C LEU A 241 13.67 -11.90 28.72
N LYS A 242 13.85 -10.73 28.10
CA LYS A 242 15.01 -10.40 27.24
C LYS A 242 16.19 -9.79 28.01
N LYS A 243 16.03 -9.43 29.29
CA LYS A 243 17.08 -8.77 30.07
C LYS A 243 18.29 -9.71 30.24
N LYS A 244 19.50 -9.17 30.14
CA LYS A 244 20.75 -9.96 30.24
C LYS A 244 20.81 -10.67 31.61
N GLY A 245 20.97 -11.99 31.60
CA GLY A 245 21.01 -12.82 32.81
C GLY A 245 19.64 -13.25 33.36
N ALA A 246 18.54 -12.86 32.72
CA ALA A 246 17.21 -13.35 33.11
C ALA A 246 17.04 -14.82 32.74
N LYS A 247 16.51 -15.62 33.68
CA LYS A 247 16.07 -17.00 33.39
C LYS A 247 14.77 -16.93 32.60
N PHE A 248 14.71 -17.59 31.44
CA PHE A 248 13.48 -17.68 30.65
C PHE A 248 12.42 -18.48 31.44
N SER A 249 11.42 -17.79 31.97
CA SER A 249 10.34 -18.37 32.75
C SER A 249 9.02 -17.76 32.29
N TRP A 250 8.26 -18.52 31.50
CA TRP A 250 6.97 -18.07 30.99
C TRP A 250 5.94 -18.00 32.11
N SER A 251 5.65 -16.79 32.60
CA SER A 251 4.71 -16.58 33.71
C SER A 251 3.27 -16.41 33.21
N PRO A 252 2.26 -16.53 34.09
CA PRO A 252 0.87 -16.19 33.75
C PRO A 252 0.73 -14.75 33.20
N ALA A 253 1.51 -13.80 33.70
CA ALA A 253 1.54 -12.43 33.18
C ALA A 253 2.06 -12.36 31.74
N CYS A 254 3.09 -13.15 31.39
CA CYS A 254 3.58 -13.27 30.01
C CYS A 254 2.50 -13.83 29.08
N GLN A 255 1.76 -14.85 29.54
CA GLN A 255 0.67 -15.44 28.78
C GLN A 255 -0.46 -14.44 28.52
N THR A 256 -0.88 -13.68 29.54
CA THR A 256 -1.91 -12.64 29.39
C THR A 256 -1.49 -11.59 28.37
N VAL A 257 -0.27 -11.07 28.47
CA VAL A 257 0.26 -10.07 27.53
C VAL A 257 0.35 -10.63 26.11
N PHE A 258 0.82 -11.87 25.96
CA PHE A 258 0.91 -12.54 24.68
C PHE A 258 -0.45 -12.65 23.98
N ILE A 259 -1.49 -13.05 24.71
CA ILE A 259 -2.88 -13.10 24.20
C ILE A 259 -3.38 -11.70 23.88
N THR A 260 -3.15 -10.71 24.76
CA THR A 260 -3.54 -9.33 24.53
C THR A 260 -2.94 -8.77 23.25
N LEU A 261 -1.65 -8.99 23.01
CA LEU A 261 -0.98 -8.56 21.78
C LEU A 261 -1.52 -9.29 20.55
N LYS A 262 -1.76 -10.61 20.62
CA LYS A 262 -2.41 -11.37 19.54
C LYS A 262 -3.79 -10.79 19.19
N ASN A 263 -4.59 -10.44 20.20
CA ASN A 263 -5.91 -9.85 19.97
C ASN A 263 -5.82 -8.48 19.29
N HIS A 264 -4.85 -7.64 19.65
CA HIS A 264 -4.66 -6.35 18.98
C HIS A 264 -4.14 -6.51 17.54
N LEU A 265 -3.34 -7.54 17.27
CA LEU A 265 -2.86 -7.85 15.92
C LEU A 265 -3.98 -8.36 15.00
N VAL A 266 -4.96 -9.07 15.56
CA VAL A 266 -6.14 -9.56 14.84
C VAL A 266 -7.23 -8.49 14.72
N LYS A 267 -7.24 -7.49 15.62
CA LYS A 267 -8.23 -6.40 15.68
C LYS A 267 -7.55 -5.05 15.87
N PRO A 268 -6.83 -4.53 14.85
CA PRO A 268 -6.20 -3.22 14.97
C PRO A 268 -7.28 -2.11 15.10
N PRO A 269 -7.10 -1.10 15.95
CA PRO A 269 -8.00 0.05 16.02
C PRO A 269 -7.95 0.84 14.71
N VAL A 270 -9.09 1.44 14.36
CA VAL A 270 -9.19 2.38 13.24
C VAL A 270 -8.51 3.68 13.64
N LEU A 271 -7.48 4.08 12.90
CA LEU A 271 -6.85 5.39 13.04
C LEU A 271 -7.46 6.37 12.02
N GLY A 272 -7.70 7.60 12.45
CA GLY A 272 -8.13 8.69 11.57
C GLY A 272 -6.99 9.20 10.70
N ASP A 273 -7.34 9.82 9.56
CA ASP A 273 -6.36 10.46 8.67
C ASP A 273 -5.96 11.84 9.23
N PRO A 274 -4.65 12.18 9.23
CA PRO A 274 -4.20 13.48 9.73
C PRO A 274 -4.66 14.61 8.81
N ASN A 275 -5.58 15.44 9.30
CA ASN A 275 -5.91 16.70 8.68
C ASN A 275 -4.92 17.79 9.11
N PHE A 276 -3.89 18.05 8.31
CA PHE A 276 -2.88 19.08 8.62
C PHE A 276 -3.40 20.52 8.78
N ASN A 277 -4.69 20.78 8.54
CA ASN A 277 -5.33 22.08 8.80
C ASN A 277 -6.12 22.13 10.11
N ALA A 278 -6.28 20.99 10.78
CA ALA A 278 -6.95 20.90 12.06
C ALA A 278 -5.93 20.88 13.20
N LEU A 279 -6.35 21.31 14.38
CA LEU A 279 -5.49 21.30 15.55
C LEU A 279 -5.17 19.85 15.94
N PHE A 280 -3.89 19.50 15.92
CA PHE A 280 -3.40 18.27 16.53
C PHE A 280 -3.43 18.41 18.05
N VAL A 281 -4.08 17.48 18.72
CA VAL A 281 -4.13 17.40 20.19
C VAL A 281 -3.36 16.16 20.60
N VAL A 282 -2.38 16.32 21.48
CA VAL A 282 -1.64 15.20 22.04
C VAL A 282 -2.08 15.01 23.47
N TYR A 283 -2.69 13.87 23.76
CA TYR A 283 -2.84 13.42 25.13
C TYR A 283 -1.62 12.61 25.51
N THR A 284 -1.10 12.85 26.70
CA THR A 284 0.05 12.14 27.22
C THR A 284 -0.25 11.66 28.63
N ASP A 285 0.19 10.46 28.94
CA ASP A 285 0.18 9.91 30.29
C ASP A 285 1.55 9.30 30.60
N ALA A 286 1.96 9.36 31.86
CA ALA A 286 3.29 8.96 32.30
C ALA A 286 3.23 8.20 33.62
N SER A 287 3.96 7.10 33.68
CA SER A 287 4.11 6.28 34.88
C SER A 287 5.58 5.98 35.17
N LYS A 288 5.85 5.35 36.32
CA LYS A 288 7.21 4.88 36.66
C LYS A 288 7.77 3.83 35.69
N ILE A 289 6.91 3.19 34.89
CA ILE A 289 7.26 2.05 34.04
C ILE A 289 7.15 2.38 32.54
N GLY A 290 6.62 3.54 32.16
CA GLY A 290 6.51 3.93 30.75
C GLY A 290 5.73 5.23 30.53
N LEU A 291 5.86 5.74 29.31
CA LEU A 291 5.19 6.91 28.75
C LEU A 291 4.23 6.46 27.65
N GLY A 292 3.02 7.02 27.67
CA GLY A 292 2.02 6.87 26.62
C GLY A 292 1.65 8.22 26.04
N ALA A 293 1.46 8.27 24.73
CA ALA A 293 0.86 9.41 24.07
C ALA A 293 -0.13 8.93 23.01
N VAL A 294 -1.20 9.69 22.83
CA VAL A 294 -2.12 9.52 21.73
C VAL A 294 -2.27 10.86 21.02
N LEU A 295 -2.01 10.84 19.72
CA LEU A 295 -2.24 11.96 18.83
C LEU A 295 -3.69 11.85 18.35
N VAL A 296 -4.48 12.89 18.57
CA VAL A 296 -5.87 12.95 18.10
C VAL A 296 -6.12 14.23 17.32
N GLN A 297 -7.18 14.21 16.52
CA GLN A 297 -7.78 15.40 15.94
C GLN A 297 -9.29 15.39 16.13
N LYS A 298 -9.89 16.57 16.26
CA LYS A 298 -11.35 16.68 16.21
C LYS A 298 -11.82 16.49 14.77
N SER A 299 -12.69 15.51 14.56
CA SER A 299 -13.40 15.29 13.31
C SER A 299 -14.37 16.44 13.02
N ASN A 300 -14.86 16.50 11.78
CA ASN A 300 -15.90 17.46 11.37
C ASN A 300 -17.23 17.25 12.11
N TYR A 301 -17.39 16.15 12.86
CA TYR A 301 -18.56 15.82 13.66
C TYR A 301 -18.38 16.12 15.15
N GLY A 302 -17.27 16.75 15.55
CA GLY A 302 -16.98 17.13 16.93
C GLY A 302 -16.48 15.98 17.82
N THR A 303 -16.26 14.79 17.26
CA THR A 303 -15.64 13.64 17.94
C THR A 303 -14.12 13.68 17.80
N GLU A 304 -13.39 13.09 18.75
CA GLU A 304 -11.93 12.97 18.63
C GLU A 304 -11.56 11.66 17.93
N GLU A 305 -10.84 11.77 16.83
CA GLU A 305 -10.28 10.66 16.07
C GLU A 305 -8.82 10.46 16.43
N VAL A 306 -8.45 9.23 16.74
CA VAL A 306 -7.07 8.87 17.08
C VAL A 306 -6.27 8.70 15.81
N LEU A 307 -5.19 9.46 15.65
CA LEU A 307 -4.31 9.42 14.48
C LEU A 307 -3.11 8.50 14.68
N ALA A 308 -2.60 8.44 15.90
CA ALA A 308 -1.44 7.61 16.24
C ALA A 308 -1.33 7.39 17.74
N PHE A 309 -0.81 6.23 18.13
CA PHE A 309 -0.30 5.98 19.47
C PHE A 309 1.24 6.05 19.46
N ALA A 310 1.81 6.61 20.53
CA ALA A 310 3.23 6.54 20.80
C ALA A 310 3.45 6.01 22.22
N SER A 311 4.47 5.18 22.41
CA SER A 311 4.85 4.69 23.74
C SER A 311 6.38 4.59 23.89
N ARG A 312 6.88 4.82 25.10
CA ARG A 312 8.29 4.63 25.48
C ARG A 312 8.40 3.97 26.84
#